data_AF-A0A7W1BSP8-F1
#
_entry.id   AF-A0A7W1BSP8-F1
#
_cell.length_a   1.000
_cell.length_b   1.000
_cell.length_c   1.000
_cell.angle_alpha   90.00
_cell.angle_beta   90.00
_cell.angle_gamma   90.00
#
_symmetry.space_group_name_H-M   'P 1'
#
loop_
_entity.id
_entity.type
_entity.pdbx_description
1 polymer ?
#
loop_
_entity_poly.entity_id
_entity_poly.type
_entity_poly.pdbx_seq_one_letter_code
_entity_poly.pdbx_strand_id
1 'polypeptide(L)'
;MKWVTRERPKTDRIACPWLIKKFIDSEAEFLYVPADEVLEVADREGAHSYDAPGARYTHRDGLCSFEVLAEEYELGDAALQLLARIVHGADVAEDRDATPQSRGLLAIAEGFSLLDLDDHRQLELSLPVYDALYAWCRAEIDGSPEPA
;
A
#
# COMPACT_ATOMS: atom_id res chain seq x y z
N MET A 1 6.52 7.25 -13.74
CA MET A 1 6.93 5.83 -13.94
C MET A 1 5.69 4.96 -13.93
N LYS A 2 5.67 3.85 -14.69
CA LYS A 2 4.55 2.89 -14.68
C LYS A 2 4.79 1.80 -13.64
N TRP A 3 3.73 1.41 -12.96
CA TRP A 3 3.70 0.35 -11.96
C TRP A 3 2.57 -0.61 -12.29
N VAL A 4 2.75 -1.91 -12.04
CA VAL A 4 1.73 -2.91 -12.37
C VAL A 4 1.53 -3.91 -11.25
N THR A 5 0.27 -4.21 -10.97
CA THR A 5 -0.13 -5.28 -10.05
C THR A 5 -1.41 -5.95 -10.55
N ARG A 6 -1.88 -6.94 -9.79
CA ARG A 6 -3.12 -7.65 -10.06
C ARG A 6 -4.36 -6.79 -9.76
N GLU A 7 -5.38 -6.92 -10.60
CA GLU A 7 -6.71 -6.30 -10.46
C GLU A 7 -7.40 -6.60 -9.13
N ARG A 8 -8.43 -5.81 -8.79
CA ARG A 8 -9.17 -5.86 -7.53
C ARG A 8 -8.24 -5.62 -6.32
N PRO A 9 -7.55 -4.47 -6.27
CA PRO A 9 -6.55 -4.14 -5.25
C PRO A 9 -7.13 -4.17 -3.84
N LYS A 10 -6.32 -4.60 -2.88
CA LYS A 10 -6.63 -4.62 -1.45
C LYS A 10 -5.36 -4.31 -0.67
N THR A 11 -5.52 -3.73 0.52
CA THR A 11 -4.46 -3.45 1.50
C THR A 11 -3.15 -3.00 0.83
N ASP A 12 -2.15 -3.88 0.70
CA ASP A 12 -0.83 -3.55 0.16
C ASP A 12 -0.86 -3.04 -1.28
N ARG A 13 -1.78 -3.54 -2.12
CA ARG A 13 -1.97 -3.06 -3.50
C ARG A 13 -2.58 -1.67 -3.62
N ILE A 14 -3.08 -1.12 -2.53
CA ILE A 14 -3.50 0.29 -2.42
C ILE A 14 -2.44 1.11 -1.66
N ALA A 15 -1.88 0.54 -0.59
CA ALA A 15 -0.87 1.19 0.22
C ALA A 15 0.39 1.52 -0.59
N CYS A 16 0.85 0.58 -1.43
CA CYS A 16 2.01 0.78 -2.31
C CYS A 16 1.80 1.96 -3.28
N PRO A 17 0.68 2.06 -4.04
CA PRO A 17 0.39 3.25 -4.82
C PRO A 17 0.40 4.57 -4.05
N TRP A 18 -0.12 4.59 -2.82
CA TRP A 18 -0.06 5.78 -1.97
C TRP A 18 1.39 6.15 -1.63
N LEU A 19 2.20 5.18 -1.19
CA LEU A 19 3.61 5.36 -0.88
C LEU A 19 4.38 5.90 -2.09
N ILE A 20 4.19 5.26 -3.24
CA ILE A 20 4.85 5.61 -4.50
C ILE A 20 4.50 7.05 -4.87
N LYS A 21 3.20 7.42 -4.90
CA LYS A 21 2.79 8.79 -5.24
C LYS A 21 3.28 9.84 -4.26
N LYS A 22 3.44 9.48 -2.98
CA LYS A 22 3.78 10.44 -1.92
C LYS A 22 5.28 10.67 -1.77
N PHE A 23 6.09 9.62 -1.95
CA PHE A 23 7.52 9.64 -1.59
C PHE A 23 8.46 9.31 -2.75
N ILE A 24 7.99 8.65 -3.81
CA ILE A 24 8.85 8.12 -4.88
C ILE A 24 8.65 8.89 -6.18
N ASP A 25 7.41 8.98 -6.67
CA ASP A 25 7.04 9.59 -7.95
C ASP A 25 5.58 10.03 -7.96
N SER A 26 5.35 11.35 -7.88
CA SER A 26 4.00 11.92 -7.86
C SER A 26 3.20 11.69 -9.15
N GLU A 27 3.91 11.50 -10.26
CA GLU A 27 3.33 11.26 -11.59
C GLU A 27 3.28 9.76 -11.92
N ALA A 28 3.38 8.88 -10.91
CA ALA A 28 3.29 7.45 -11.11
C ALA A 28 1.92 7.03 -11.67
N GLU A 29 1.96 6.17 -12.69
CA GLU A 29 0.82 5.53 -13.32
C GLU A 29 0.73 4.07 -12.87
N PHE A 30 -0.49 3.58 -12.64
CA PHE A 30 -0.74 2.23 -12.13
C PHE A 30 -1.55 1.44 -13.14
N LEU A 31 -1.11 0.23 -13.43
CA LEU A 31 -1.79 -0.73 -14.28
C LEU A 31 -2.32 -1.87 -13.40
N TYR A 32 -3.59 -2.19 -13.58
CA TYR A 32 -4.24 -3.32 -12.93
C TYR A 32 -4.63 -4.34 -13.98
N VAL A 33 -4.13 -5.56 -13.84
CA VAL A 33 -4.27 -6.63 -14.84
C VAL A 33 -4.62 -7.97 -14.18
N PRO A 34 -5.07 -8.99 -14.92
CA PRO A 34 -5.20 -10.34 -14.39
C PRO A 34 -3.92 -10.84 -13.72
N ALA A 35 -4.05 -11.66 -12.68
CA ALA A 35 -2.93 -12.04 -11.82
C ALA A 35 -1.80 -12.77 -12.57
N ASP A 36 -2.14 -13.52 -13.62
CA ASP A 36 -1.23 -14.25 -14.50
C ASP A 36 -0.57 -13.36 -15.58
N GLU A 37 -1.05 -12.13 -15.77
CA GLU A 37 -0.52 -11.20 -16.78
C GLU A 37 0.47 -10.17 -16.21
N VAL A 38 0.59 -10.06 -14.88
CA VAL A 38 1.37 -8.98 -14.21
C VAL A 38 2.81 -8.89 -14.74
N LEU A 39 3.51 -10.01 -14.85
CA LEU A 39 4.92 -10.02 -15.29
C LEU A 39 5.07 -9.77 -16.79
N GLU A 40 4.14 -10.26 -17.61
CA GLU A 40 4.14 -10.01 -19.05
C GLU A 40 3.90 -8.51 -19.33
N VAL A 41 2.92 -7.91 -18.65
CA VAL A 41 2.61 -6.49 -18.78
C VAL A 41 3.77 -5.64 -18.25
N ALA A 42 4.43 -6.05 -17.16
CA ALA A 42 5.60 -5.38 -16.64
C ALA A 42 6.72 -5.26 -17.68
N ASP A 43 7.04 -6.37 -18.36
CA ASP A 43 8.06 -6.39 -19.42
C ASP A 43 7.63 -5.54 -20.63
N ARG A 44 6.39 -5.74 -21.11
CA ARG A 44 5.84 -5.05 -22.29
C ARG A 44 5.77 -3.53 -22.11
N GLU A 45 5.37 -3.07 -20.93
CA GLU A 45 5.15 -1.65 -20.63
C GLU A 45 6.37 -0.97 -20.01
N GLY A 46 7.44 -1.71 -19.70
CA GLY A 46 8.55 -1.23 -18.89
C GLY A 46 8.10 -0.79 -17.49
N ALA A 47 7.09 -1.45 -16.93
CA ALA A 47 6.49 -1.12 -15.65
C ALA A 47 7.15 -1.88 -14.48
N HIS A 48 7.17 -1.26 -13.31
CA HIS A 48 7.63 -1.89 -12.07
C HIS A 48 6.52 -2.76 -11.48
N SER A 49 6.71 -4.08 -11.46
CA SER A 49 5.73 -5.01 -10.88
C SER A 49 5.78 -5.02 -9.35
N TYR A 50 4.62 -5.05 -8.70
CA TYR A 50 4.51 -5.14 -7.24
C TYR A 50 3.33 -5.98 -6.74
N ASP A 51 3.41 -6.50 -5.50
CA ASP A 51 2.44 -7.41 -4.84
C ASP A 51 1.82 -8.46 -5.78
N ALA A 52 2.69 -9.21 -6.46
CA ALA A 52 2.28 -10.36 -7.24
C ALA A 52 3.37 -11.44 -7.21
N PRO A 53 3.03 -12.72 -7.44
CA PRO A 53 4.02 -13.79 -7.54
C PRO A 53 5.11 -13.47 -8.56
N GLY A 54 6.37 -13.47 -8.13
CA GLY A 54 7.52 -13.16 -8.98
C GLY A 54 7.69 -11.68 -9.34
N ALA A 55 6.88 -10.78 -8.76
CA ALA A 55 7.03 -9.34 -8.96
C ALA A 55 8.38 -8.83 -8.42
N ARG A 56 8.84 -7.71 -8.98
CA ARG A 56 10.07 -7.04 -8.54
C ARG A 56 9.99 -6.63 -7.07
N TYR A 57 8.86 -6.04 -6.69
CA TYR A 57 8.57 -5.65 -5.30
C TYR A 57 7.48 -6.56 -4.75
N THR A 58 7.87 -7.51 -3.92
CA THR A 58 6.94 -8.48 -3.31
C THR A 58 7.37 -8.74 -1.89
N HIS A 59 6.56 -9.49 -1.15
CA HIS A 59 6.86 -9.86 0.23
C HIS A 59 8.22 -10.55 0.31
N ARG A 60 9.06 -10.12 1.25
CA ARG A 60 10.43 -10.61 1.40
C ARG A 60 10.79 -10.64 2.88
N ASP A 61 11.34 -11.75 3.36
CA ASP A 61 11.85 -11.89 4.73
C ASP A 61 10.84 -11.53 5.83
N GLY A 62 9.55 -11.78 5.58
CA GLY A 62 8.44 -11.46 6.49
C GLY A 62 7.85 -10.06 6.30
N LEU A 63 8.44 -9.21 5.46
CA LEU A 63 7.93 -7.88 5.14
C LEU A 63 6.86 -7.94 4.05
N CYS A 64 5.86 -7.05 4.12
CA CYS A 64 4.92 -6.79 3.02
C CYS A 64 5.57 -5.93 1.92
N SER A 65 4.94 -5.81 0.74
CA SER A 65 5.55 -5.06 -0.38
C SER A 65 5.70 -3.57 -0.07
N PHE A 66 4.81 -2.98 0.74
CA PHE A 66 4.95 -1.60 1.23
C PHE A 66 6.24 -1.40 2.02
N GLU A 67 6.56 -2.32 2.93
CA GLU A 67 7.79 -2.27 3.72
C GLU A 67 9.02 -2.48 2.84
N VAL A 68 8.99 -3.44 1.93
CA VAL A 68 10.07 -3.68 0.96
C VAL A 68 10.33 -2.43 0.10
N LEU A 69 9.28 -1.75 -0.37
CA LEU A 69 9.43 -0.49 -1.10
C LEU A 69 10.02 0.62 -0.23
N ALA A 70 9.57 0.75 1.03
CA ALA A 70 10.10 1.75 1.94
C ALA A 70 11.60 1.53 2.22
N GLU A 71 12.04 0.27 2.37
CA GLU A 71 13.45 -0.08 2.55
C GLU A 71 14.27 0.17 1.27
N GLU A 72 13.82 -0.32 0.10
CA GLU A 72 14.59 -0.19 -1.15
C GLU A 72 14.75 1.28 -1.61
N TYR A 73 13.83 2.17 -1.22
CA TYR A 73 13.91 3.60 -1.48
C TYR A 73 14.44 4.43 -0.30
N GLU A 74 14.96 3.77 0.74
CA GLU A 74 15.59 4.41 1.92
C GLU A 74 14.69 5.46 2.62
N LEU A 75 13.39 5.18 2.70
CA LEU A 75 12.41 6.09 3.28
C LEU A 75 12.43 6.02 4.82
N GLY A 76 13.17 6.93 5.46
CA GLY A 76 13.47 6.92 6.90
C GLY A 76 12.55 7.71 7.85
N ASP A 77 11.33 8.05 7.44
CA ASP A 77 10.39 8.82 8.28
C ASP A 77 9.74 7.94 9.37
N ALA A 78 9.78 8.38 10.64
CA ALA A 78 9.25 7.61 11.78
C ALA A 78 7.72 7.42 11.75
N ALA A 79 6.97 8.41 11.24
CA ALA A 79 5.54 8.27 11.04
C ALA A 79 5.23 7.30 9.89
N LEU A 80 6.07 7.29 8.86
CA LEU A 80 5.96 6.32 7.77
C LEU A 80 6.25 4.90 8.26
N GLN A 81 7.22 4.72 9.16
CA GLN A 81 7.49 3.43 9.81
C GLN A 81 6.30 2.96 10.65
N LEU A 82 5.64 3.86 11.38
CA LEU A 82 4.41 3.52 12.11
C LEU A 82 3.29 3.10 11.14
N LEU A 83 3.09 3.83 10.05
CA LEU A 83 2.12 3.46 9.01
C LEU A 83 2.46 2.11 8.38
N ALA A 84 3.75 1.84 8.09
CA ALA A 84 4.21 0.56 7.55
C ALA A 84 3.80 -0.60 8.47
N ARG A 85 3.96 -0.47 9.78
CA ARG A 85 3.51 -1.48 10.77
C ARG A 85 1.98 -1.67 10.78
N ILE A 86 1.21 -0.61 10.56
CA ILE A 86 -0.25 -0.72 10.45
C ILE A 86 -0.63 -1.52 9.20
N VAL A 87 -0.03 -1.17 8.05
CA VAL A 87 -0.23 -1.86 6.76
C VAL A 87 0.19 -3.32 6.85
N HIS A 88 1.35 -3.61 7.44
CA HIS A 88 1.85 -4.95 7.69
C HIS A 88 0.81 -5.82 8.39
N GLY A 89 0.28 -5.38 9.54
CA GLY A 89 -0.75 -6.15 10.23
C GLY A 89 -2.09 -6.23 9.49
N ALA A 90 -2.40 -5.29 8.61
CA ALA A 90 -3.59 -5.39 7.77
C ALA A 90 -3.41 -6.44 6.66
N ASP A 91 -2.18 -6.62 6.17
CA ASP A 91 -1.87 -7.39 4.97
C ASP A 91 -1.39 -8.83 5.28
N VAL A 92 -0.53 -8.97 6.29
CA VAL A 92 0.03 -10.25 6.76
C VAL A 92 -0.93 -10.86 7.78
N ALA A 93 -1.50 -12.01 7.47
CA ALA A 93 -2.57 -12.62 8.27
C ALA A 93 -2.10 -13.08 9.64
N GLU A 94 -0.86 -13.56 9.74
CA GLU A 94 -0.20 -14.03 10.95
C GLU A 94 0.03 -12.89 11.95
N ASP A 95 0.24 -11.68 11.44
CA ASP A 95 0.60 -10.49 12.21
C ASP A 95 -0.57 -9.50 12.33
N ARG A 96 -1.81 -10.01 12.28
CA ARG A 96 -3.04 -9.20 12.30
C ARG A 96 -3.13 -8.19 13.44
N ASP A 97 -2.47 -8.49 14.55
CA ASP A 97 -2.44 -7.69 15.78
C ASP A 97 -1.14 -6.87 15.95
N ALA A 98 -0.37 -6.64 14.87
CA ALA A 98 0.85 -5.83 14.90
C ALA A 98 0.61 -4.42 15.46
N THR A 99 -0.57 -3.85 15.18
CA THR A 99 -1.12 -2.66 15.85
C THR A 99 -2.63 -2.78 16.03
N PRO A 100 -3.26 -2.07 17.01
CA PRO A 100 -4.71 -1.98 17.09
C PRO A 100 -5.40 -1.46 15.82
N GLN A 101 -4.71 -0.59 15.07
CA GLN A 101 -5.21 0.06 13.87
C GLN A 101 -5.27 -0.89 12.67
N SER A 102 -4.44 -1.93 12.65
CA SER A 102 -4.33 -2.90 11.54
C SER A 102 -5.67 -3.56 11.21
N ARG A 103 -6.44 -3.97 12.23
CA ARG A 103 -7.78 -4.55 12.03
C ARG A 103 -8.78 -3.55 11.42
N GLY A 104 -8.69 -2.28 11.82
CA GLY A 104 -9.53 -1.22 11.27
C GLY A 104 -9.22 -0.94 9.81
N LEU A 105 -7.93 -0.83 9.46
CA LEU A 105 -7.49 -0.67 8.07
C LEU A 105 -7.95 -1.83 7.20
N LEU A 106 -7.81 -3.07 7.68
CA LEU A 106 -8.31 -4.22 6.95
C LEU A 106 -9.83 -4.18 6.73
N ALA A 107 -10.61 -3.86 7.77
CA ALA A 107 -12.07 -3.79 7.63
C ALA A 107 -12.49 -2.76 6.56
N ILE A 108 -11.77 -1.64 6.46
CA ILE A 108 -11.95 -0.64 5.40
C ILE A 108 -11.59 -1.23 4.03
N ALA A 109 -10.44 -1.90 3.90
CA ALA A 109 -10.01 -2.52 2.64
C ALA A 109 -10.96 -3.64 2.16
N GLU A 110 -11.46 -4.47 3.07
CA GLU A 110 -12.51 -5.45 2.80
C GLU A 110 -13.80 -4.78 2.37
N GLY A 111 -14.20 -3.69 3.04
CA GLY A 111 -15.35 -2.87 2.67
C GLY A 111 -15.26 -2.34 1.23
N PHE A 112 -14.12 -1.76 0.84
CA PHE A 112 -13.90 -1.31 -0.53
C PHE A 112 -14.04 -2.43 -1.56
N SER A 113 -13.58 -3.64 -1.22
CA SER A 113 -13.69 -4.81 -2.10
C SER A 113 -15.14 -5.24 -2.36
N LEU A 114 -16.08 -4.83 -1.50
CA LEU A 114 -17.51 -5.17 -1.62
C LEU A 114 -18.30 -4.11 -2.41
N LEU A 115 -17.70 -2.97 -2.76
CA LEU A 115 -18.38 -1.88 -3.47
C LEU A 115 -18.47 -2.10 -4.98
N ASP A 116 -17.84 -3.14 -5.53
CA ASP A 116 -17.82 -3.48 -6.96
C ASP A 116 -17.41 -2.28 -7.85
N LEU A 117 -16.31 -1.63 -7.46
CA LEU A 117 -15.76 -0.48 -8.16
C LEU A 117 -14.70 -0.92 -9.17
N ASP A 118 -14.46 -0.10 -10.19
CA ASP A 118 -13.27 -0.23 -11.01
C ASP A 118 -12.00 0.05 -10.18
N ASP A 119 -10.89 -0.59 -10.56
CA ASP A 119 -9.65 -0.55 -9.78
C ASP A 119 -9.10 0.87 -9.57
N HIS A 120 -9.22 1.72 -10.59
CA HIS A 120 -8.76 3.10 -10.52
C HIS A 120 -9.63 3.96 -9.60
N ARG A 121 -10.96 3.78 -9.65
CA ARG A 121 -11.88 4.46 -8.76
C ARG A 121 -11.71 3.99 -7.33
N GLN A 122 -11.50 2.69 -7.10
CA GLN A 122 -11.20 2.17 -5.78
C GLN A 122 -9.90 2.78 -5.24
N LEU A 123 -8.84 2.84 -6.06
CA LEU A 123 -7.59 3.52 -5.70
C LEU A 123 -7.85 4.97 -5.31
N GLU A 124 -8.48 5.76 -6.18
CA GLU A 124 -8.79 7.18 -5.94
C GLU A 124 -9.51 7.41 -4.62
N LEU A 125 -10.52 6.59 -4.31
CA LEU A 125 -11.29 6.70 -3.07
C LEU A 125 -10.56 6.19 -1.83
N SER A 126 -9.60 5.29 -1.99
CA SER A 126 -8.86 4.71 -0.88
C SER A 126 -7.63 5.55 -0.49
N LEU A 127 -7.02 6.29 -1.44
CA LEU A 127 -5.82 7.11 -1.17
C LEU A 127 -5.99 8.09 0.02
N PRO A 128 -7.12 8.81 0.17
CA PRO A 128 -7.31 9.71 1.31
C PRO A 128 -7.30 9.01 2.69
N VAL A 129 -7.62 7.72 2.75
CA VAL A 129 -7.54 6.93 4.00
C VAL A 129 -6.08 6.86 4.47
N TYR A 130 -5.15 6.65 3.54
CA TYR A 130 -3.72 6.61 3.85
C TYR A 130 -3.16 7.99 4.15
N ASP A 131 -3.64 9.05 3.48
CA ASP A 131 -3.29 10.42 3.88
C ASP A 131 -3.72 10.73 5.32
N ALA A 132 -4.94 10.32 5.70
CA ALA A 132 -5.44 10.50 7.07
C ALA A 132 -4.67 9.66 8.10
N LEU A 133 -4.40 8.38 7.80
CA LEU A 133 -3.62 7.52 8.68
C LEU A 133 -2.18 8.02 8.84
N TYR A 134 -1.55 8.49 7.76
CA TYR A 134 -0.21 9.08 7.83
C TYR A 134 -0.21 10.35 8.68
N ALA A 135 -1.21 11.23 8.49
CA ALA A 135 -1.34 12.44 9.32
C ALA A 135 -1.51 12.10 10.81
N TRP A 136 -2.31 11.07 11.13
CA TRP A 136 -2.43 10.54 12.49
C TRP A 136 -1.09 9.99 13.01
N CYS A 137 -0.38 9.19 12.21
CA CYS A 137 0.93 8.66 12.60
C CYS A 137 1.93 9.78 12.93
N ARG A 138 1.93 10.88 12.16
CA ARG A 138 2.77 12.04 12.50
C ARG A 138 2.37 12.68 13.83
N ALA A 139 1.07 12.85 14.08
CA ALA A 139 0.59 13.44 15.33
C ALA A 139 1.02 12.58 16.55
N GLU A 140 0.94 11.25 16.43
CA GLU A 140 1.41 10.32 17.46
C GLU A 140 2.92 10.43 17.70
N ILE A 141 3.73 10.49 16.64
CA ILE A 141 5.18 10.62 16.74
C ILE A 141 5.59 11.98 17.33
N ASP A 142 4.91 13.06 16.95
CA ASP A 142 5.17 14.41 17.44
C ASP A 142 4.66 14.63 18.88
N GLY A 143 3.87 13.70 19.43
CA GLY A 143 3.22 13.82 20.74
C GLY A 143 2.14 14.91 20.77
N SER A 144 1.54 15.22 19.62
CA SER A 144 0.48 16.22 19.52
C SER A 144 -0.81 15.71 20.16
N PRO A 145 -1.48 16.48 21.04
CA PRO A 145 -2.75 16.07 21.62
C PRO A 145 -3.81 15.88 20.53
N GLU A 146 -4.76 14.95 20.76
CA GLU A 146 -5.90 14.73 19.86
C GLU A 146 -6.59 16.06 19.52
N PRO A 147 -6.93 16.31 18.24
CA PRO A 147 -7.73 17.46 17.88
C PRO A 147 -9.10 17.36 18.57
N ALA A 148 -9.45 18.42 19.30
CA ALA A 148 -10.69 18.54 20.09
C ALA A 148 -11.98 18.49 19.25
#